data_AF-A0A520Q6V4-F1
#
_entry.id   AF-A0A520Q6V4-F1
#
_cell.length_a   1.000
_cell.length_b   1.000
_cell.length_c   1.000
_cell.angle_alpha   90.00
_cell.angle_beta   90.00
_cell.angle_gamma   90.00
#
_symmetry.space_group_name_H-M   'P 1'
#
loop_
_entity.id
_entity.type
_entity.pdbx_description
1 polymer ?
#
loop_
_entity_poly.entity_id
_entity_poly.type
_entity_poly.pdbx_seq_one_letter_code
_entity_poly.pdbx_strand_id
1 'polypeptide(L)'
;MQALKRFDAGIARGEAVLATLFLLSMILAASVQAIFRNLAGAEIDWANTALSSLEWVDPFLQKGTLWLAFLGASLATREGRHIGIDLLPRLAPNKAKLLMRGLAALFSSVVSFFLARAFWAAVLVNAEERPATYEVFGDTGPLHVCDATMAQVADASLEMPGIFCHVRTALAGVGVPVETPEAALQLIVPVMFVVMSARLLANGVGAFLELAKGGGSTPTVAHKASEQGEG
;
A
#
# COMPACT_ATOMS: atom_id res chain seq x y z
N MET A 1 6.48 -2.05 27.75
CA MET A 1 6.00 -3.10 26.82
C MET A 1 4.50 -3.04 26.50
N GLN A 2 3.60 -2.67 27.42
CA GLN A 2 2.15 -2.58 27.10
C GLN A 2 1.77 -1.41 26.18
N ALA A 3 2.43 -0.25 26.30
CA ALA A 3 2.18 0.92 25.43
C ALA A 3 2.52 0.63 23.96
N LEU A 4 3.67 -0.01 23.69
CA LEU A 4 4.08 -0.43 22.35
C LEU A 4 3.09 -1.43 21.72
N LYS A 5 2.66 -2.45 22.49
CA LYS A 5 1.66 -3.42 22.01
C LYS A 5 0.31 -2.78 21.69
N ARG A 6 -0.10 -1.75 22.42
CA ARG A 6 -1.33 -0.99 22.16
C ARG A 6 -1.20 -0.11 20.92
N PHE A 7 -0.04 0.50 20.71
CA PHE A 7 0.26 1.31 19.52
C PHE A 7 0.23 0.45 18.25
N ASP A 8 0.90 -0.71 18.26
CA ASP A 8 0.88 -1.66 17.14
C ASP A 8 -0.53 -2.19 16.85
N ALA A 9 -1.34 -2.40 17.89
CA ALA A 9 -2.74 -2.80 17.72
C ALA A 9 -3.62 -1.68 17.14
N GLY A 10 -3.35 -0.42 17.50
CA GLY A 10 -4.01 0.75 16.92
C GLY A 10 -3.68 0.91 15.45
N ILE A 11 -2.40 0.85 15.09
CA ILE A 11 -1.93 0.95 13.70
C ILE A 11 -2.59 -0.12 12.83
N ALA A 12 -2.60 -1.36 13.29
CA ALA A 12 -3.13 -2.44 12.47
C ALA A 12 -4.66 -2.39 12.31
N ARG A 13 -5.40 -1.89 13.30
CA ARG A 13 -6.82 -1.57 13.11
C ARG A 13 -7.00 -0.45 12.10
N GLY A 14 -6.13 0.56 12.14
CA GLY A 14 -6.08 1.63 11.14
C GLY A 14 -5.84 1.08 9.74
N GLU A 15 -4.85 0.20 9.55
CA GLU A 15 -4.57 -0.45 8.27
C GLU A 15 -5.76 -1.27 7.75
N ALA A 16 -6.42 -2.04 8.63
CA ALA A 16 -7.57 -2.85 8.26
C ALA A 16 -8.79 -2.00 7.88
N VAL A 17 -9.06 -0.92 8.63
CA VAL A 17 -10.14 0.03 8.32
C VAL A 17 -9.82 0.75 7.01
N LEU A 18 -8.59 1.23 6.84
CA LEU A 18 -8.14 1.90 5.62
C LEU A 18 -8.29 0.95 4.42
N ALA A 19 -7.82 -0.29 4.51
CA ALA A 19 -7.95 -1.28 3.44
C ALA A 19 -9.41 -1.58 3.11
N THR A 20 -10.27 -1.70 4.12
CA THR A 20 -11.71 -1.96 3.93
C THR A 20 -12.39 -0.79 3.23
N LEU A 21 -12.17 0.44 3.72
CA LEU A 21 -12.73 1.65 3.12
C LEU A 21 -12.24 1.83 1.68
N PHE A 22 -10.96 1.58 1.46
CA PHE A 22 -10.34 1.68 0.14
C PHE A 22 -10.92 0.65 -0.82
N LEU A 23 -11.08 -0.61 -0.39
CA LEU A 23 -11.73 -1.66 -1.18
C LEU A 23 -13.19 -1.32 -1.50
N LEU A 24 -13.96 -0.84 -0.52
CA LEU A 24 -15.35 -0.42 -0.75
C LEU A 24 -15.42 0.73 -1.76
N SER A 25 -14.50 1.69 -1.69
CA SER A 25 -14.42 2.79 -2.66
C SER A 25 -14.13 2.29 -4.08
N MET A 26 -13.23 1.31 -4.23
CA MET A 26 -12.93 0.69 -5.52
C MET A 26 -14.12 -0.08 -6.07
N ILE A 27 -14.81 -0.85 -5.24
CA ILE A 27 -16.01 -1.59 -5.65
C ILE A 27 -17.08 -0.62 -6.14
N LEU A 28 -17.31 0.48 -5.41
CA LEU A 28 -18.28 1.49 -5.80
C LEU A 28 -17.89 2.15 -7.13
N ALA A 29 -16.64 2.60 -7.28
CA ALA A 29 -16.15 3.23 -8.51
C ALA A 29 -16.27 2.28 -9.71
N ALA A 30 -15.84 1.02 -9.56
CA ALA A 30 -15.97 0.00 -10.60
C ALA A 30 -17.44 -0.30 -10.95
N SER A 31 -18.33 -0.33 -9.95
CA SER A 31 -19.76 -0.56 -10.19
C SER A 31 -20.40 0.59 -10.97
N VAL A 32 -20.08 1.84 -10.60
CA VAL A 32 -20.57 3.04 -11.30
C VAL A 32 -20.06 3.06 -12.75
N GLN A 33 -18.77 2.79 -12.96
CA GLN A 33 -18.18 2.73 -14.29
C GLN A 33 -18.82 1.61 -15.15
N ALA A 34 -19.07 0.44 -14.56
CA ALA A 34 -19.74 -0.67 -15.24
C ALA A 34 -21.18 -0.33 -15.66
N ILE A 35 -21.93 0.37 -14.80
CA ILE A 35 -23.30 0.84 -15.13
C ILE A 35 -23.25 1.80 -16.32
N PHE A 36 -22.40 2.83 -16.29
CA PHE A 36 -22.31 3.79 -17.39
C PHE A 36 -21.83 3.15 -18.69
N ARG A 37 -20.91 2.18 -18.62
CA ARG A 37 -20.48 1.42 -19.80
C ARG A 37 -21.61 0.57 -20.39
N ASN A 38 -22.48 0.00 -19.56
CA ASN A 38 -23.66 -0.73 -20.03
C ASN A 38 -24.68 0.20 -20.70
N LEU A 39 -24.96 1.35 -20.09
CA LEU A 39 -25.87 2.37 -20.64
C LEU A 39 -25.35 2.98 -21.95
N ALA A 40 -24.05 3.25 -22.04
CA ALA A 40 -23.40 3.69 -23.27
C ALA A 40 -23.52 2.65 -24.39
N GLY A 41 -23.38 1.35 -24.05
CA GLY A 41 -23.62 0.24 -24.98
C GLY A 41 -25.08 0.09 -25.43
N ALA A 42 -26.04 0.66 -24.69
CA ALA A 42 -27.44 0.75 -25.05
C ALA A 42 -27.79 2.01 -25.86
N GLU A 43 -26.77 2.68 -26.44
CA GLU A 43 -26.90 3.88 -27.28
C GLU A 43 -27.52 5.09 -26.57
N ILE A 44 -27.29 5.22 -25.25
CA ILE A 44 -27.73 6.38 -24.48
C ILE A 44 -26.68 7.50 -24.57
N ASP A 45 -27.00 8.59 -25.27
CA ASP A 45 -26.04 9.68 -25.57
C ASP A 45 -25.39 10.30 -24.34
N TRP A 46 -26.17 10.59 -23.28
CA TRP A 46 -25.64 11.21 -22.06
C TRP A 46 -24.70 10.29 -21.28
N ALA A 47 -24.81 8.97 -21.46
CA ALA A 47 -23.97 8.00 -20.77
C ALA A 47 -22.53 8.04 -21.28
N ASN A 48 -22.31 8.35 -22.57
CA ASN A 48 -20.96 8.53 -23.11
C ASN A 48 -20.25 9.74 -22.50
N THR A 49 -20.95 10.87 -22.35
CA THR A 49 -20.42 12.06 -21.69
C THR A 49 -20.18 11.82 -20.20
N ALA A 50 -21.04 11.05 -19.53
CA ALA A 50 -20.80 10.65 -18.15
C ALA A 50 -19.57 9.73 -18.02
N LEU A 51 -19.34 8.84 -19.00
CA LEU A 51 -18.22 7.91 -19.00
C LEU A 51 -16.87 8.62 -19.19
N SER A 52 -16.78 9.67 -20.02
CA SER A 52 -15.56 10.48 -20.16
C SER A 52 -15.19 11.21 -18.86
N SER A 53 -16.19 11.62 -18.05
CA SER A 53 -15.92 12.19 -16.72
C SER A 53 -15.36 11.19 -15.70
N LEU A 54 -15.37 9.89 -16.01
CA LEU A 54 -14.87 8.80 -15.17
C LEU A 54 -13.51 8.23 -15.62
N GLU A 55 -12.77 8.92 -16.50
CA GLU A 55 -11.45 8.46 -16.95
C GLU A 55 -10.43 8.24 -15.81
N TRP A 56 -10.62 8.91 -14.67
CA TRP A 56 -9.80 8.72 -13.48
C TRP A 56 -10.02 7.37 -12.77
N VAL A 57 -11.14 6.69 -13.02
CA VAL A 57 -11.49 5.44 -12.32
C VAL A 57 -10.53 4.32 -12.70
N ASP A 58 -10.15 4.20 -13.98
CA ASP A 58 -9.24 3.15 -14.44
C ASP A 58 -7.85 3.20 -13.74
N PRO A 59 -7.12 4.33 -13.74
CA PRO A 59 -5.85 4.42 -13.02
C PRO A 59 -6.04 4.29 -11.50
N PHE A 60 -7.15 4.79 -10.93
CA PHE A 60 -7.46 4.61 -9.51
C PHE A 60 -7.64 3.14 -9.15
N LEU A 61 -8.36 2.35 -9.94
CA LEU A 61 -8.55 0.93 -9.71
C LEU A 61 -7.23 0.17 -9.87
N GLN A 62 -6.45 0.48 -10.92
CA GLN A 62 -5.17 -0.19 -11.17
C GLN A 62 -4.19 0.04 -10.02
N LYS A 63 -3.90 1.29 -9.65
CA LYS A 63 -3.01 1.58 -8.51
C LYS A 63 -3.66 1.16 -7.19
N GLY A 64 -4.99 1.22 -7.10
CA GLY A 64 -5.71 0.82 -5.90
C GLY A 64 -5.53 -0.65 -5.53
N THR A 65 -5.46 -1.54 -6.51
CA THR A 65 -5.13 -2.95 -6.24
C THR A 65 -3.76 -3.10 -5.58
N LEU A 66 -2.77 -2.27 -5.95
CA LEU A 66 -1.45 -2.25 -5.35
C LEU A 66 -1.51 -1.81 -3.88
N TRP A 67 -2.29 -0.77 -3.59
CA TRP A 67 -2.53 -0.31 -2.22
C TRP A 67 -3.15 -1.41 -1.36
N LEU A 68 -4.18 -2.10 -1.86
CA LEU A 68 -4.81 -3.22 -1.17
C LEU A 68 -3.86 -4.39 -0.96
N ALA A 69 -3.03 -4.72 -1.97
CA ALA A 69 -2.06 -5.80 -1.86
C ALA A 69 -1.04 -5.51 -0.74
N PHE A 70 -0.52 -4.28 -0.64
CA PHE A 70 0.44 -3.92 0.40
C PHE A 70 -0.20 -3.80 1.79
N LEU A 71 -1.39 -3.22 1.90
CA LEU A 71 -2.11 -3.16 3.18
C LEU A 71 -2.47 -4.57 3.69
N GLY A 72 -2.94 -5.43 2.79
CA GLY A 72 -3.23 -6.84 3.08
C GLY A 72 -1.98 -7.63 3.46
N ALA A 73 -0.87 -7.46 2.73
CA ALA A 73 0.41 -8.10 3.04
C ALA A 73 0.95 -7.64 4.41
N SER A 74 0.88 -6.34 4.71
CA SER A 74 1.28 -5.77 5.99
C SER A 74 0.49 -6.39 7.16
N LEU A 75 -0.83 -6.54 7.00
CA LEU A 75 -1.69 -7.17 8.01
C LEU A 75 -1.37 -8.67 8.17
N ALA A 76 -1.15 -9.38 7.06
CA ALA A 76 -0.78 -10.81 7.07
C ALA A 76 0.56 -11.06 7.78
N THR A 77 1.57 -10.20 7.57
CA THR A 77 2.87 -10.30 8.26
C THR A 77 2.75 -10.10 9.77
N ARG A 78 1.83 -9.25 10.22
CA ARG A 78 1.56 -9.03 11.65
C ARG A 78 0.89 -10.23 12.29
N GLU A 79 -0.13 -10.79 11.64
CA GLU A 79 -0.86 -11.95 12.18
C GLU A 79 -0.07 -13.25 12.07
N GLY A 80 1.09 -13.24 11.39
CA GLY A 80 1.90 -14.43 11.16
C GLY A 80 1.21 -15.44 10.26
N ARG A 81 0.17 -15.02 9.51
CA ARG A 81 -0.57 -15.86 8.55
C ARG A 81 0.16 -15.94 7.21
N HIS A 82 1.44 -16.28 7.24
CA HIS A 82 2.14 -16.66 6.02
C HIS A 82 1.62 -18.05 5.61
N ILE A 83 1.33 -18.25 4.32
CA ILE A 83 1.02 -19.56 3.75
C ILE A 83 2.31 -20.38 3.83
N GLY A 84 2.58 -20.95 4.99
CA GLY A 84 3.67 -21.89 5.18
C GLY A 84 3.32 -23.18 4.47
N ILE A 85 4.26 -23.73 3.70
CA ILE A 85 4.23 -25.15 3.34
C ILE A 85 4.43 -25.90 4.67
N ASP A 86 3.32 -26.17 5.33
CA ASP A 86 3.21 -26.43 6.77
C ASP A 86 3.63 -27.84 7.18
N LEU A 87 4.47 -28.50 6.37
CA LEU A 87 4.87 -29.89 6.58
C LEU A 87 6.05 -30.00 7.57
N LEU A 88 7.07 -29.14 7.44
CA LEU A 88 8.22 -29.13 8.35
C LEU A 88 7.90 -28.65 9.78
N PRO A 89 7.09 -27.61 10.01
CA PRO A 89 6.74 -27.16 11.35
C PRO A 89 5.91 -28.16 12.14
N ARG A 90 5.20 -29.09 11.48
CA ARG A 90 4.43 -30.15 12.15
C ARG A 90 5.33 -31.22 12.77
N LEU A 91 6.50 -31.47 12.19
CA LEU A 91 7.44 -32.51 12.61
C LEU A 91 8.53 -31.99 13.56
N ALA A 92 8.75 -30.68 13.63
CA ALA A 92 9.85 -30.08 14.39
C ALA A 92 9.54 -29.88 15.89
N PRO A 93 10.54 -29.97 16.79
CA PRO A 93 10.39 -29.60 18.20
C PRO A 93 10.20 -28.08 18.38
N ASN A 94 9.57 -27.65 19.48
CA ASN A 94 9.17 -26.25 19.72
C ASN A 94 10.31 -25.23 19.55
N LYS A 95 11.54 -25.55 19.98
CA LYS A 95 12.73 -24.70 19.81
C LYS A 95 13.12 -24.53 18.34
N ALA A 96 13.04 -25.61 17.55
CA ALA A 96 13.33 -25.56 16.12
C ALA A 96 12.26 -24.76 15.37
N LYS A 97 10.98 -24.84 15.76
CA LYS A 97 9.91 -23.98 15.19
C LYS A 97 10.19 -22.51 15.41
N LEU A 98 10.60 -22.15 16.63
CA LEU A 98 10.91 -20.76 16.99
C LEU A 98 12.13 -20.25 16.22
N LEU A 99 13.18 -21.08 16.10
CA LEU A 99 14.37 -20.76 15.31
C LEU A 99 14.05 -20.58 13.81
N MET A 100 13.30 -21.51 13.22
CA MET A 100 12.88 -21.42 11.82
C MET A 100 12.06 -20.15 11.56
N ARG A 101 11.13 -19.82 12.45
CA ARG A 101 10.34 -18.58 12.35
C ARG A 101 11.22 -17.34 12.46
N GLY A 102 12.17 -17.33 13.40
CA GLY A 102 13.12 -16.23 13.57
C GLY A 102 13.99 -16.02 12.32
N LEU A 103 14.59 -17.09 11.80
CA LEU A 103 15.42 -17.04 10.59
C LEU A 103 14.63 -16.59 9.36
N ALA A 104 13.43 -17.16 9.16
CA ALA A 104 12.57 -16.76 8.05
C ALA A 104 12.19 -15.28 8.14
N ALA A 105 11.82 -14.78 9.32
CA ALA A 105 11.47 -13.39 9.52
C ALA A 105 12.67 -12.44 9.28
N LEU A 106 13.87 -12.79 9.74
CA LEU A 106 15.08 -12.01 9.47
C LEU A 106 15.43 -11.99 7.98
N PHE A 107 15.39 -13.14 7.32
CA PHE A 107 15.64 -13.23 5.89
C PHE A 107 14.64 -12.40 5.09
N SER A 108 13.34 -12.55 5.37
CA SER A 108 12.29 -11.75 4.72
C SER A 108 12.42 -10.26 5.02
N SER A 109 12.88 -9.87 6.22
CA SER A 109 13.14 -8.47 6.57
C SER A 109 14.25 -7.87 5.71
N VAL A 110 15.36 -8.60 5.54
CA VAL A 110 16.50 -8.19 4.69
C VAL A 110 16.07 -8.05 3.24
N VAL A 111 15.37 -9.05 2.69
CA VAL A 111 14.84 -9.00 1.32
C VAL A 111 13.90 -7.80 1.15
N SER A 112 12.97 -7.58 2.09
CA SER A 112 12.04 -6.45 2.04
C SER A 112 12.76 -5.10 2.12
N PHE A 113 13.85 -4.99 2.86
CA PHE A 113 14.67 -3.77 2.92
C PHE A 113 15.34 -3.48 1.56
N PHE A 114 15.95 -4.49 0.93
CA PHE A 114 16.55 -4.31 -0.39
C PHE A 114 15.50 -3.96 -1.46
N LEU A 115 14.32 -4.59 -1.41
CA LEU A 115 13.20 -4.23 -2.27
C LEU A 115 12.74 -2.78 -2.02
N ALA A 116 12.63 -2.35 -0.76
CA ALA A 116 12.29 -0.96 -0.44
C ALA A 116 13.27 0.02 -1.11
N ARG A 117 14.58 -0.24 -1.01
CA ARG A 117 15.61 0.60 -1.63
C ARG A 117 15.51 0.59 -3.15
N ALA A 118 15.35 -0.59 -3.76
CA ALA A 118 15.25 -0.73 -5.22
C ALA A 118 14.01 0.00 -5.76
N PHE A 119 12.85 -0.19 -5.14
CA PHE A 119 11.63 0.49 -5.54
C PHE A 119 11.66 1.98 -5.24
N TRP A 120 12.35 2.43 -4.19
CA TRP A 120 12.53 3.86 -3.93
C TRP A 120 13.29 4.54 -5.06
N ALA A 121 14.41 3.93 -5.49
CA ALA A 121 15.17 4.44 -6.63
C ALA A 121 14.36 4.41 -7.93
N ALA A 122 13.65 3.31 -8.20
CA ALA A 122 12.82 3.18 -9.40
C ALA A 122 11.69 4.22 -9.42
N VAL A 123 10.98 4.41 -8.31
CA VAL A 123 9.86 5.37 -8.25
C VAL A 123 10.35 6.79 -8.43
N LEU A 124 11.49 7.19 -7.85
CA LEU A 124 12.03 8.54 -8.03
C LEU A 124 12.36 8.85 -9.50
N VAL A 125 12.94 7.89 -10.22
CA VAL A 125 13.22 8.05 -11.65
C VAL A 125 11.93 8.23 -12.45
N ASN A 126 10.92 7.41 -12.19
CA ASN A 126 9.61 7.53 -12.87
C ASN A 126 8.83 8.79 -12.45
N ALA A 127 9.07 9.29 -11.23
CA ALA A 127 8.37 10.45 -10.69
C ALA A 127 8.92 11.79 -11.21
N GLU A 128 10.19 11.82 -11.62
CA GLU A 128 10.83 12.96 -12.26
C GLU A 128 10.50 13.06 -13.76
N GLU A 129 10.06 11.96 -14.38
CA GLU A 129 9.66 11.95 -15.78
C GLU A 129 8.37 12.76 -15.98
N ARG A 130 8.51 13.97 -16.56
CA ARG A 130 7.39 14.86 -16.87
C ARG A 130 6.77 14.49 -18.22
N PRO A 131 5.49 14.07 -18.25
CA PRO A 131 4.79 13.89 -19.52
C PRO A 131 4.37 15.24 -20.11
N ALA A 132 4.28 15.32 -21.43
CA ALA A 132 3.84 16.52 -22.15
C ALA A 132 2.46 17.04 -21.72
N THR A 133 1.59 16.19 -21.17
CA THR A 133 0.27 16.57 -20.65
C THR A 133 0.31 17.41 -19.38
N TYR A 134 1.46 17.51 -18.71
CA TYR A 134 1.68 18.34 -17.52
C TYR A 134 2.74 19.42 -17.74
N GLU A 135 3.21 19.58 -18.98
CA GLU A 135 4.24 20.53 -19.36
C GLU A 135 3.62 21.73 -20.07
N VAL A 136 3.97 22.94 -19.62
CA VAL A 136 3.54 24.21 -20.22
C VAL A 136 4.79 25.01 -20.55
N PHE A 137 4.83 25.61 -21.74
CA PHE A 137 5.94 26.47 -22.15
C PHE A 137 5.78 27.86 -21.56
N GLY A 138 6.65 28.21 -20.62
CA GLY A 138 6.73 29.56 -20.08
C GLY A 138 7.78 30.41 -20.78
N ASP A 139 7.88 31.67 -20.35
CA ASP A 139 8.79 32.67 -20.93
C ASP A 139 10.28 32.31 -20.75
N THR A 140 10.60 31.50 -19.72
CA THR A 140 11.97 31.07 -19.39
C THR A 140 12.25 29.59 -19.69
N GLY A 141 11.32 28.87 -20.33
CA GLY A 141 11.44 27.45 -20.65
C GLY A 141 10.26 26.60 -20.16
N PRO A 142 10.38 25.27 -20.24
CA PRO A 142 9.31 24.35 -19.88
C PRO A 142 9.09 24.28 -18.36
N LEU A 143 7.85 24.51 -17.95
CA LEU A 143 7.43 24.55 -16.56
C LEU A 143 6.25 23.60 -16.33
N HIS A 144 6.09 23.14 -15.09
CA HIS A 144 5.01 22.21 -14.76
C HIS A 144 3.69 22.98 -14.71
N VAL A 145 2.58 22.33 -15.08
CA VAL A 145 1.23 22.95 -15.10
C VAL A 145 0.83 23.61 -13.78
N CYS A 146 1.31 23.08 -12.64
CA CYS A 146 1.08 23.64 -11.31
C CYS A 146 1.88 24.92 -10.99
N ASP A 147 2.96 25.17 -11.72
CA ASP A 147 3.83 26.35 -11.55
C ASP A 147 3.54 27.42 -12.63
N ALA A 148 2.65 27.12 -13.58
CA ALA A 148 2.26 27.98 -14.69
C ALA A 148 1.21 29.03 -14.28
N THR A 149 1.18 30.15 -15.01
CA THR A 149 0.12 31.15 -14.86
C THR A 149 -1.17 30.70 -15.52
N MET A 150 -2.32 31.21 -15.06
CA MET A 150 -3.63 30.86 -15.64
C MET A 150 -3.73 31.14 -17.14
N ALA A 151 -3.02 32.16 -17.65
CA ALA A 151 -2.97 32.47 -19.08
C ALA A 151 -2.25 31.38 -19.87
N GLN A 152 -1.08 30.94 -19.40
CA GLN A 152 -0.28 29.90 -20.06
C GLN A 152 -0.99 28.53 -20.07
N VAL A 153 -1.76 28.23 -19.01
CA VAL A 153 -2.55 26.99 -18.93
C VAL A 153 -3.76 27.04 -19.88
N ALA A 154 -4.42 28.19 -20.00
CA ALA A 154 -5.51 28.39 -20.96
C ALA A 154 -5.01 28.28 -22.41
N ASP A 155 -3.84 28.84 -22.71
CA ASP A 155 -3.21 28.76 -24.04
C ASP A 155 -2.82 27.30 -24.39
N ALA A 156 -2.40 26.52 -23.39
CA ALA A 156 -2.10 25.10 -23.55
C ALA A 156 -3.36 24.21 -23.59
N SER A 157 -4.56 24.75 -23.34
CA SER A 157 -5.82 23.99 -23.20
C SER A 157 -5.72 22.83 -22.20
N LEU A 158 -4.92 23.00 -21.14
CA LEU A 158 -4.75 22.01 -20.08
C LEU A 158 -5.61 22.39 -18.87
N GLU A 159 -6.16 21.39 -18.17
CA GLU A 159 -6.85 21.63 -16.91
C GLU A 159 -5.88 21.51 -15.74
N MET A 160 -5.93 22.47 -14.82
CA MET A 160 -5.04 22.49 -13.66
C MET A 160 -5.52 21.44 -12.64
N PRO A 161 -4.73 20.40 -12.34
CA PRO A 161 -5.18 19.30 -11.49
C PRO A 161 -5.27 19.76 -10.03
N GLY A 162 -6.49 19.99 -9.55
CA GLY A 162 -6.81 20.69 -8.29
C GLY A 162 -5.96 20.30 -7.07
N ILE A 163 -6.33 19.24 -6.36
CA ILE A 163 -5.64 18.83 -5.10
C ILE A 163 -4.19 18.40 -5.36
N PHE A 164 -3.87 17.93 -6.57
CA PHE A 164 -2.55 17.41 -6.90
C PHE A 164 -1.46 18.48 -6.79
N CYS A 165 -1.71 19.73 -7.19
CA CYS A 165 -0.71 20.79 -7.06
C CYS A 165 -0.31 21.03 -5.60
N HIS A 166 -1.25 20.95 -4.65
CA HIS A 166 -0.94 21.02 -3.22
C HIS A 166 -0.12 19.82 -2.76
N VAL A 167 -0.47 18.61 -3.19
CA VAL A 167 0.28 17.38 -2.84
C VAL A 167 1.70 17.43 -3.40
N ARG A 168 1.88 17.89 -4.64
CA ARG A 168 3.19 18.06 -5.30
C ARG A 168 4.07 19.03 -4.52
N THR A 169 3.55 20.21 -4.15
CA THR A 169 4.33 21.17 -3.35
C THR A 169 4.75 20.61 -1.99
N ALA A 170 3.87 19.86 -1.32
CA ALA A 170 4.19 19.20 -0.06
C ALA A 170 5.27 18.11 -0.22
N LEU A 171 5.18 17.27 -1.25
CA LEU A 171 6.15 16.21 -1.52
C LEU A 171 7.50 16.76 -1.98
N ALA A 172 7.51 17.81 -2.80
CA ALA A 172 8.72 18.52 -3.20
C ALA A 172 9.46 19.10 -1.98
N GLY A 173 8.73 19.59 -0.98
CA GLY A 173 9.30 20.06 0.29
C GLY A 173 10.03 18.99 1.10
N VAL A 174 9.74 17.71 0.87
CA VAL A 174 10.40 16.56 1.51
C VAL A 174 11.45 15.93 0.58
N GLY A 175 11.75 16.55 -0.56
CA GLY A 175 12.73 16.06 -1.53
C GLY A 175 12.23 14.91 -2.41
N VAL A 176 10.92 14.76 -2.58
CA VAL A 176 10.30 13.77 -3.47
C VAL A 176 9.61 14.52 -4.61
N PRO A 177 10.31 14.79 -5.74
CA PRO A 177 9.69 15.41 -6.90
C PRO A 177 8.70 14.43 -7.52
N VAL A 178 7.45 14.85 -7.68
CA VAL A 178 6.41 14.08 -8.38
C VAL A 178 5.79 14.95 -9.46
N GLU A 179 5.89 14.50 -10.70
CA GLU A 179 5.34 15.22 -11.85
C GLU A 179 3.95 14.71 -12.25
N THR A 180 3.52 13.54 -11.75
CA THR A 180 2.16 13.01 -12.02
C THR A 180 1.45 12.47 -10.77
N PRO A 181 0.10 12.51 -10.73
CA PRO A 181 -0.69 11.91 -9.65
C PRO A 181 -0.44 10.40 -9.50
N GLU A 182 -0.22 9.72 -10.62
CA GLU A 182 0.02 8.28 -10.64
C GLU A 182 1.36 7.91 -10.00
N ALA A 183 2.42 8.68 -10.27
CA ALA A 183 3.72 8.50 -9.63
C ALA A 183 3.61 8.74 -8.11
N ALA A 184 2.84 9.74 -7.68
CA ALA A 184 2.57 9.97 -6.26
C ALA A 184 1.86 8.78 -5.60
N LEU A 185 0.88 8.16 -6.27
CA LEU A 185 0.20 6.96 -5.78
C LEU A 185 1.11 5.73 -5.68
N GLN A 186 2.18 5.66 -6.48
CA GLN A 186 3.16 4.56 -6.42
C GLN A 186 4.15 4.65 -5.25
N LEU A 187 4.24 5.80 -4.57
CA LEU A 187 5.09 5.97 -3.39
C LEU A 187 4.72 5.03 -2.23
N ILE A 188 3.51 4.47 -2.22
CA ILE A 188 3.15 3.45 -1.23
C ILE A 188 4.09 2.25 -1.25
N VAL A 189 4.57 1.83 -2.43
CA VAL A 189 5.33 0.59 -2.61
C VAL A 189 6.58 0.58 -1.73
N PRO A 190 7.54 1.52 -1.90
CA PRO A 190 8.73 1.52 -1.07
C PRO A 190 8.42 1.80 0.40
N VAL A 191 7.43 2.65 0.71
CA VAL A 191 7.03 2.96 2.10
C VAL A 191 6.54 1.70 2.82
N MET A 192 5.68 0.91 2.19
CA MET A 192 5.13 -0.30 2.78
C MET A 192 6.19 -1.40 2.91
N PHE A 193 7.14 -1.50 1.97
CA PHE A 193 8.28 -2.41 2.14
C PHE A 193 9.16 -2.02 3.34
N VAL A 194 9.36 -0.73 3.63
CA VAL A 194 10.05 -0.29 4.86
C VAL A 194 9.26 -0.71 6.09
N VAL A 195 7.95 -0.48 6.12
CA VAL A 195 7.08 -0.88 7.25
C VAL A 195 7.12 -2.40 7.46
N MET A 196 7.00 -3.19 6.40
CA MET A 196 7.08 -4.65 6.46
C MET A 196 8.46 -5.12 6.92
N SER A 197 9.54 -4.53 6.42
CA SER A 197 10.91 -4.85 6.84
C SER A 197 11.11 -4.64 8.33
N ALA A 198 10.64 -3.50 8.88
CA ALA A 198 10.71 -3.20 10.31
C ALA A 198 9.90 -4.20 11.15
N ARG A 199 8.69 -4.55 10.72
CA ARG A 199 7.84 -5.55 11.41
C ARG A 199 8.48 -6.93 11.42
N LEU A 200 8.99 -7.38 10.28
CA LEU A 200 9.64 -8.67 10.15
C LEU A 200 10.92 -8.73 10.98
N LEU A 201 11.68 -7.63 11.06
CA LEU A 201 12.85 -7.53 11.93
C LEU A 201 12.46 -7.66 13.40
N ALA A 202 11.43 -6.93 13.84
CA ALA A 202 10.93 -7.01 15.22
C ALA A 202 10.45 -8.43 15.58
N ASN A 203 9.74 -9.09 14.66
CA ASN A 203 9.30 -10.47 14.83
C ASN A 203 10.47 -11.46 14.90
N GLY A 204 11.49 -11.28 14.03
CA GLY A 204 12.69 -12.11 14.01
C GLY A 204 13.48 -11.99 15.31
N VAL A 205 13.80 -10.76 15.72
CA VAL A 205 14.53 -10.47 16.97
C VAL A 205 13.76 -10.98 18.18
N GLY A 206 12.43 -10.81 18.21
CA GLY A 206 11.57 -11.34 19.28
C GLY A 206 11.70 -12.85 19.45
N ALA A 207 11.68 -13.61 18.35
CA ALA A 207 11.84 -15.07 18.38
C ALA A 207 13.23 -15.50 18.90
N PHE A 208 14.30 -14.79 18.52
CA PHE A 208 15.65 -15.08 19.02
C PHE A 208 15.81 -14.75 20.51
N LEU A 209 15.21 -13.66 20.99
CA LEU A 209 15.22 -13.29 22.40
C LEU A 209 14.45 -14.31 23.26
N GLU A 210 13.35 -14.85 22.76
CA GLU A 210 12.61 -15.94 23.43
C GLU A 210 13.44 -17.23 23.50
N LEU A 211 14.18 -17.55 22.44
CA LEU A 211 15.09 -18.70 22.43
C LEU A 211 16.25 -18.51 23.44
N ALA A 212 16.84 -17.32 23.48
CA ALA A 212 17.94 -16.97 24.39
C ALA A 212 17.53 -16.99 25.87
N LYS A 213 16.26 -16.67 26.18
CA LYS A 213 15.67 -16.78 27.53
C LYS A 213 15.32 -18.21 27.95
N GLY A 214 15.73 -19.22 27.17
CA GLY A 214 15.52 -20.63 27.49
C GLY A 214 14.17 -21.18 27.05
N GLY A 215 13.53 -20.58 26.03
CA GLY A 215 12.19 -20.88 25.48
C GLY A 215 11.84 -22.36 25.39
N GLY A 216 11.37 -22.91 26.52
CA GLY A 216 11.11 -24.32 26.73
C GLY A 216 10.25 -24.63 27.96
N SER A 217 9.84 -23.66 28.77
CA SER A 217 8.77 -23.86 29.75
C SER A 217 7.43 -23.46 29.12
N THR A 218 6.75 -24.51 28.64
CA THR A 218 5.30 -24.66 28.42
C THR A 218 4.44 -23.44 28.82
N PRO A 219 3.75 -22.76 27.87
CA PRO A 219 2.44 -22.23 28.22
C PRO A 219 1.52 -23.44 28.31
N THR A 220 1.05 -23.72 29.52
CA THR A 220 -0.06 -24.63 29.79
C THR A 220 -1.09 -24.52 28.69
N VAL A 221 -1.40 -25.67 28.09
CA VAL A 221 -2.56 -25.89 27.23
C VAL A 221 -3.78 -25.32 27.94
N ALA A 222 -4.17 -24.09 27.62
CA ALA A 222 -5.53 -23.62 27.77
C ALA A 222 -6.24 -23.99 26.47
N HIS A 223 -6.47 -25.30 26.29
CA HIS A 223 -7.57 -25.80 25.50
C HIS A 223 -8.82 -25.17 26.11
N LYS A 224 -9.31 -24.06 25.56
CA LYS A 224 -10.70 -23.67 25.81
C LYS A 224 -11.52 -24.59 24.91
N ALA A 225 -12.02 -25.64 25.55
CA ALA A 225 -12.85 -26.69 25.02
C ALA A 225 -13.90 -26.16 24.03
N SER A 226 -14.07 -26.89 22.93
CA SER A 226 -15.36 -26.98 22.26
C SER A 226 -16.38 -27.67 23.18
N GLU A 227 -17.63 -27.27 23.04
CA GLU A 227 -18.87 -27.99 23.40
C GLU A 227 -19.35 -28.01 24.86
N GLN A 228 -20.31 -27.12 25.14
CA GLN A 228 -21.59 -27.32 25.84
C GLN A 228 -22.43 -26.08 25.46
N GLY A 229 -23.64 -26.11 24.93
CA GLY A 229 -24.63 -27.13 24.62
C GLY A 229 -25.85 -26.36 24.04
N GLU A 230 -26.72 -27.09 23.34
CA GLU A 230 -27.97 -26.62 22.75
C GLU A 230 -28.87 -25.83 23.72
N GLY A 231 -29.65 -24.92 23.14
CA GLY A 231 -30.71 -24.12 23.77
C GLY A 231 -31.27 -23.11 22.78
#